data_AF-X1E3U7-F1
#
_entry.id   AF-X1E3U7-F1
#
_cell.length_a   1.000
_cell.length_b   1.000
_cell.length_c   1.000
_cell.angle_alpha   90.00
_cell.angle_beta   90.00
_cell.angle_gamma   90.00
#
_symmetry.space_group_name_H-M   'P 1'
#
loop_
_entity.id
_entity.type
_entity.pdbx_description
1 polymer ?
#
loop_
_entity_poly.entity_id
_entity_poly.type
_entity_poly.pdbx_seq_one_letter_code
_entity_poly.pdbx_strand_id
1 'polypeptide(L)'
;LAAGILDSGNSISYEQYVVDNEIIGMIQRILRGTKVNEETLGFDVIEKVGPGGNFIIEDHTVEHMMDEFFYPNLSVRCNFDIWEERGRPSMLSRANVLVQNILGEYREGVLDTNLVSEIGKAFPGIQNI
;
A
#
# COMPACT_ATOMS: atom_id res chain seq x y z
N LEU A 1 -10.04 -15.34 -2.80
CA LEU A 1 -9.11 -15.49 -1.67
C LEU A 1 -7.85 -14.69 -2.00
N ALA A 2 -7.79 -13.41 -1.61
CA ALA A 2 -6.79 -12.47 -2.13
C ALA A 2 -5.73 -12.02 -1.10
N ALA A 3 -6.02 -12.08 0.19
CA ALA A 3 -5.13 -11.59 1.23
C ALA A 3 -5.25 -12.39 2.55
N GLY A 4 -4.15 -12.49 3.28
CA GLY A 4 -4.06 -13.00 4.65
C GLY A 4 -3.90 -14.50 4.77
N ILE A 5 -3.85 -15.23 3.67
CA ILE A 5 -3.97 -16.69 3.69
C ILE A 5 -2.61 -17.34 3.86
N LEU A 6 -2.55 -18.26 4.80
CA LEU A 6 -1.41 -19.13 5.05
C LEU A 6 -1.86 -20.59 5.08
N ASP A 7 -0.89 -21.50 5.02
CA ASP A 7 -1.11 -22.95 5.10
C ASP A 7 -2.21 -23.46 4.15
N SER A 8 -2.14 -23.07 2.88
CA SER A 8 -3.11 -23.46 1.84
C SER A 8 -4.59 -23.19 2.19
N GLY A 9 -4.86 -22.17 3.01
CA GLY A 9 -6.22 -21.81 3.42
C GLY A 9 -6.63 -22.29 4.80
N ASN A 10 -5.79 -23.04 5.52
CA ASN A 10 -6.09 -23.49 6.89
C ASN A 10 -5.87 -22.40 7.94
N SER A 11 -5.22 -21.29 7.58
CA SER A 11 -4.93 -20.20 8.51
C SER A 11 -5.05 -18.84 7.85
N ILE A 12 -5.47 -17.85 8.65
CA ILE A 12 -5.45 -16.44 8.28
C ILE A 12 -4.52 -15.71 9.26
N SER A 13 -3.60 -14.90 8.72
CA SER A 13 -2.76 -13.97 9.50
C SER A 13 -3.11 -12.54 9.12
N TYR A 14 -3.30 -11.69 10.13
CA TYR A 14 -3.53 -10.26 9.92
C TYR A 14 -2.29 -9.58 9.35
N GLU A 15 -1.08 -9.99 9.77
CA GLU A 15 0.17 -9.48 9.22
C GLU A 15 0.31 -9.85 7.75
N GLN A 16 0.02 -11.10 7.39
CA GLN A 16 0.00 -11.51 5.99
C GLN A 16 -1.06 -10.72 5.20
N TYR A 17 -2.18 -10.39 5.83
CA TYR A 17 -3.24 -9.63 5.16
C TYR A 17 -2.76 -8.24 4.72
N VAL A 18 -2.09 -7.50 5.61
CA VAL A 18 -1.58 -6.17 5.27
C VAL A 18 -0.39 -6.24 4.31
N VAL A 19 0.43 -7.30 4.37
CA VAL A 19 1.50 -7.56 3.39
C VAL A 19 0.93 -7.84 2.01
N ASP A 20 -0.05 -8.74 1.91
CA ASP A 20 -0.73 -9.05 0.65
C ASP A 20 -1.42 -7.81 0.07
N ASN A 21 -1.99 -6.95 0.92
CA ASN A 21 -2.57 -5.69 0.48
C ASN A 21 -1.54 -4.75 -0.19
N GLU A 22 -0.30 -4.68 0.33
CA GLU A 22 0.78 -3.93 -0.34
C GLU A 22 1.16 -4.55 -1.68
N ILE A 23 1.27 -5.88 -1.75
CA ILE A 23 1.57 -6.62 -2.99
C ILE A 23 0.46 -6.40 -4.02
N ILE A 24 -0.82 -6.42 -3.61
CA ILE A 24 -1.96 -6.10 -4.47
C ILE A 24 -1.83 -4.69 -5.04
N GLY A 25 -1.45 -3.70 -4.22
CA GLY A 25 -1.19 -2.34 -4.68
C GLY A 25 -0.06 -2.27 -5.73
N MET A 26 1.03 -3.02 -5.52
CA MET A 26 2.11 -3.14 -6.51
C MET A 26 1.61 -3.76 -7.82
N ILE A 27 0.81 -4.82 -7.74
CA ILE A 27 0.21 -5.48 -8.91
C ILE A 27 -0.72 -4.52 -9.65
N GLN A 28 -1.56 -3.76 -8.94
CA GLN A 28 -2.42 -2.75 -9.55
C GLN A 28 -1.61 -1.70 -10.31
N ARG A 29 -0.48 -1.24 -9.75
CA ARG A 29 0.44 -0.33 -10.46
C ARG A 29 1.01 -0.96 -11.72
N ILE A 30 1.39 -2.23 -11.69
CA ILE A 30 1.88 -2.96 -12.88
C ILE A 30 0.78 -3.07 -13.93
N LEU A 31 -0.44 -3.46 -13.52
CA LEU A 31 -1.58 -3.63 -14.42
C LEU A 31 -2.05 -2.32 -15.08
N ARG A 32 -1.77 -1.16 -14.46
CA ARG A 32 -1.98 0.15 -15.09
C ARG A 32 -1.19 0.31 -16.40
N GLY A 33 -0.10 -0.45 -16.56
CA GLY A 33 0.77 -0.39 -17.73
C GLY A 33 1.59 0.89 -17.82
N THR A 34 2.10 1.15 -19.02
CA THR A 34 2.89 2.33 -19.36
C THR A 34 2.04 3.28 -20.22
N LYS A 35 1.78 4.49 -19.73
CA LYS A 35 1.14 5.54 -20.53
C LYS A 35 2.14 6.05 -21.56
N VAL A 36 1.78 6.03 -22.83
CA VAL A 36 2.65 6.49 -23.93
C VAL A 36 1.98 7.68 -24.61
N ASN A 37 2.53 8.87 -24.41
CA ASN A 37 2.18 10.09 -25.13
C ASN A 37 3.41 11.02 -25.19
N GLU A 38 3.28 12.19 -25.82
CA GLU A 38 4.39 13.14 -25.99
C GLU A 38 5.06 13.55 -24.67
N GLU A 39 4.26 13.81 -23.64
CA GLU A 39 4.71 14.18 -22.28
C GLU A 39 5.45 13.02 -21.58
N THR A 40 4.90 11.81 -21.58
CA THR A 40 5.46 10.66 -20.85
C THR A 40 6.66 10.03 -21.55
N LEU A 41 6.90 10.35 -22.82
CA LEU A 41 8.14 10.01 -23.52
C LEU A 41 9.35 10.81 -22.99
N GLY A 42 9.11 12.00 -22.44
CA GLY A 42 10.15 12.80 -21.77
C GLY A 42 11.31 13.24 -22.68
N PHE A 43 11.09 13.36 -23.98
CA PHE A 43 12.18 13.68 -24.92
C PHE A 43 12.84 15.02 -24.63
N ASP A 44 12.06 16.06 -24.29
CA ASP A 44 12.58 17.39 -23.99
C ASP A 44 13.53 17.38 -22.78
N VAL A 45 13.16 16.67 -21.71
CA VAL A 45 14.01 16.57 -20.51
C VAL A 45 15.26 15.72 -20.78
N ILE A 46 15.15 14.66 -21.60
CA ILE A 46 16.29 13.83 -22.01
C ILE A 46 17.30 14.67 -22.81
N GLU A 47 16.83 15.47 -23.77
CA GLU A 47 17.69 16.37 -24.56
C GLU A 47 18.33 17.44 -23.69
N LYS A 48 17.55 18.08 -22.81
CA LYS A 48 18.02 19.12 -21.88
C LYS A 48 19.11 18.62 -20.94
N VAL A 49 18.92 17.45 -20.31
CA VAL A 49 19.85 16.90 -19.32
C VAL A 49 21.13 16.38 -20.00
N GLY A 50 20.97 15.70 -21.15
CA GLY A 50 22.08 15.20 -21.95
C GLY A 50 22.95 14.12 -21.28
N PRO A 51 24.02 13.66 -21.97
CA PRO A 51 24.88 12.59 -21.49
C PRO A 51 25.61 12.95 -20.19
N GLY A 52 25.57 12.04 -19.21
CA GLY A 52 26.25 12.22 -17.91
C GLY A 52 25.50 13.10 -16.91
N GLY A 53 24.34 13.65 -17.28
CA GLY A 53 23.45 14.37 -16.37
C GLY A 53 22.62 13.45 -15.48
N ASN A 54 21.76 14.04 -14.65
CA ASN A 54 20.80 13.34 -13.81
C ASN A 54 19.45 14.08 -13.82
N PHE A 55 18.37 13.34 -13.55
CA PHE A 55 17.00 13.84 -13.67
C PHE A 55 16.35 14.18 -12.32
N ILE A 56 17.09 14.06 -11.21
CA ILE A 56 16.51 14.07 -9.85
C ILE A 56 15.79 15.38 -9.54
N ILE A 57 16.29 16.50 -10.05
CA ILE A 57 15.78 17.86 -9.79
C ILE A 57 14.98 18.44 -10.96
N GLU A 58 14.74 17.65 -12.01
CA GLU A 58 14.01 18.13 -13.18
C GLU A 58 12.51 18.20 -12.88
N ASP A 59 11.85 19.25 -13.39
CA ASP A 59 10.41 19.47 -13.19
C ASP A 59 9.59 18.24 -13.62
N HIS A 60 9.94 17.64 -14.76
CA HIS A 60 9.32 16.40 -15.27
C HIS A 60 9.35 15.25 -14.24
N THR A 61 10.46 15.09 -13.51
CA THR A 61 10.55 14.08 -12.45
C THR A 61 9.62 14.42 -11.30
N VAL A 62 9.58 15.68 -10.85
CA VAL A 62 8.73 16.11 -9.74
C VAL A 62 7.24 15.93 -10.08
N GLU A 63 6.86 16.29 -11.31
CA GLU A 63 5.50 16.20 -11.82
C GLU A 63 5.01 14.75 -11.93
N HIS A 64 5.88 13.82 -12.34
CA HIS A 64 5.46 12.44 -12.60
C HIS A 64 5.80 11.43 -11.50
N MET A 65 6.74 11.70 -10.60
CA MET A 65 7.23 10.68 -9.65
C MET A 65 6.14 10.16 -8.71
N MET A 66 5.19 11.00 -8.29
CA MET A 66 4.13 10.59 -7.37
C MET A 66 3.07 9.73 -8.05
N ASP A 67 2.86 9.91 -9.35
CA ASP A 67 1.86 9.17 -10.11
C ASP A 67 2.45 7.90 -10.73
N GLU A 68 3.69 7.95 -11.24
CA GLU A 68 4.32 6.84 -11.95
C GLU A 68 5.04 5.83 -11.07
N PHE A 69 5.37 6.14 -9.81
CA PHE A 69 5.92 5.14 -8.88
C PHE A 69 4.86 4.57 -7.93
N PHE A 70 5.08 3.34 -7.48
CA PHE A 70 4.42 2.82 -6.29
C PHE A 70 5.36 2.95 -5.10
N TYR A 71 4.92 3.65 -4.07
CA TYR A 71 5.67 3.83 -2.82
C TYR A 71 5.14 2.86 -1.75
N PRO A 72 5.88 1.78 -1.45
CA PRO A 72 5.45 0.81 -0.45
C PRO A 72 5.53 1.40 0.97
N ASN A 73 4.59 1.00 1.83
CA ASN A 73 4.50 1.41 3.22
C ASN A 73 5.18 0.40 4.16
N LEU A 74 5.11 -0.90 3.87
CA LEU A 74 5.64 -1.98 4.70
C LEU A 74 7.07 -2.35 4.29
N SER A 75 7.38 -2.36 2.99
CA SER A 75 8.72 -2.66 2.50
C SER A 75 9.79 -1.73 3.09
N VAL A 76 10.91 -2.32 3.50
CA VAL A 76 12.03 -1.60 4.08
C VAL A 76 13.01 -1.21 2.98
N ARG A 77 13.03 0.07 2.61
CA ARG A 77 13.82 0.61 1.49
C ARG A 77 14.87 1.65 1.89
N CYS A 78 15.36 1.60 3.13
CA CYS A 78 16.46 2.44 3.58
C CYS A 78 17.82 1.78 3.32
N ASN A 79 18.91 2.56 3.42
CA ASN A 79 20.26 2.01 3.40
C ASN A 79 20.53 1.16 4.66
N PHE A 80 21.65 0.43 4.65
CA PHE A 80 22.00 -0.49 5.73
C PHE A 80 22.19 0.22 7.08
N ASP A 81 22.91 1.36 7.10
CA ASP A 81 23.20 2.08 8.34
C ASP A 81 21.91 2.57 9.01
N ILE A 82 20.99 3.17 8.24
CA ILE A 82 19.66 3.58 8.74
C ILE A 82 18.83 2.36 9.17
N TRP A 83 18.92 1.25 8.44
CA TRP A 83 18.22 0.01 8.82
C TRP A 83 18.72 -0.52 10.17
N GLU A 84 20.02 -0.50 10.40
CA GLU A 84 20.65 -0.90 11.66
C GLU A 84 20.28 0.04 12.80
N GLU A 85 20.38 1.35 12.61
CA GLU A 85 19.98 2.39 13.58
C GLU A 85 18.50 2.26 13.98
N ARG A 86 17.63 1.84 13.05
CA ARG A 86 16.20 1.60 13.30
C ARG A 86 15.90 0.27 14.00
N GLY A 87 16.92 -0.45 14.46
CA GLY A 87 16.74 -1.73 15.15
C GLY A 87 16.41 -2.89 14.21
N ARG A 88 16.87 -2.82 12.96
CA ARG A 88 16.75 -3.89 11.96
C ARG A 88 15.31 -4.33 11.69
N PRO A 89 14.39 -3.41 11.35
CA PRO A 89 12.99 -3.76 11.14
C PRO A 89 12.84 -4.76 9.98
N SER A 90 11.93 -5.70 10.15
CA SER A 90 11.49 -6.61 9.08
C SER A 90 10.13 -6.17 8.55
N MET A 91 9.75 -6.66 7.37
CA MET A 91 8.41 -6.44 6.84
C MET A 91 7.34 -6.98 7.80
N LEU A 92 7.60 -8.14 8.43
CA LEU A 92 6.69 -8.76 9.40
C LEU A 92 6.52 -7.89 10.66
N SER A 93 7.62 -7.35 11.22
CA SER A 93 7.49 -6.50 12.42
C SER A 93 6.72 -5.22 12.12
N ARG A 94 6.92 -4.62 10.94
CA ARG A 94 6.15 -3.45 10.48
C ARG A 94 4.68 -3.79 10.22
N ALA A 95 4.40 -4.96 9.65
CA ALA A 95 3.04 -5.44 9.42
C ALA A 95 2.28 -5.63 10.75
N ASN A 96 2.93 -6.22 11.76
CA ASN A 96 2.34 -6.37 13.08
C ASN A 96 1.99 -5.01 13.71
N VAL A 97 2.88 -4.02 13.66
CA VAL A 97 2.59 -2.66 14.13
C VAL A 97 1.40 -2.04 13.40
N LEU A 98 1.34 -2.16 12.06
CA LEU A 98 0.23 -1.64 11.27
C LEU A 98 -1.10 -2.31 11.65
N VAL A 99 -1.11 -3.63 11.84
CA VAL A 99 -2.29 -4.37 12.29
C VAL A 99 -2.78 -3.86 13.64
N GLN A 100 -1.90 -3.69 14.61
CA GLN A 100 -2.28 -3.16 15.93
C GLN A 100 -2.87 -1.76 15.83
N ASN A 101 -2.30 -0.89 14.98
CA ASN A 101 -2.84 0.44 14.74
C ASN A 101 -4.24 0.39 14.13
N ILE A 102 -4.44 -0.42 13.07
CA ILE A 102 -5.74 -0.56 12.40
C ILE A 102 -6.81 -1.10 13.34
N LEU A 103 -6.47 -2.10 14.18
CA LEU A 103 -7.41 -2.71 15.11
C LEU A 103 -7.65 -1.85 16.37
N GLY A 104 -6.69 -0.97 16.71
CA GLY A 104 -6.82 -0.03 17.83
C GLY A 104 -7.58 1.25 17.47
N GLU A 105 -7.70 1.59 16.19
CA GLU A 105 -8.47 2.73 15.71
C GLU A 105 -9.98 2.45 15.81
N TYR A 106 -10.69 3.24 16.61
CA TYR A 106 -12.16 3.26 16.56
C TYR A 106 -12.61 3.81 15.21
N ARG A 107 -13.40 3.03 14.47
CA ARG A 107 -14.03 3.45 13.22
C ARG A 107 -15.54 3.43 13.40
N GLU A 108 -16.17 4.55 13.11
CA GLU A 108 -17.62 4.62 13.06
C GLU A 108 -18.14 3.66 11.99
N GLY A 109 -19.26 2.99 12.28
CA GLY A 109 -19.86 2.04 11.35
C GLY A 109 -20.23 2.72 10.03
N VAL A 110 -19.93 2.06 8.91
CA VAL A 110 -20.24 2.59 7.57
C VAL A 110 -21.70 2.35 7.15
N LEU A 111 -22.45 1.60 7.97
CA LEU A 111 -23.83 1.23 7.70
C LEU A 111 -24.79 2.25 8.32
N ASP A 112 -25.90 2.50 7.63
CA ASP A 112 -26.97 3.33 8.18
C ASP A 112 -27.52 2.71 9.47
N THR A 113 -27.78 3.58 10.45
CA THR A 113 -28.24 3.16 11.78
C THR A 113 -29.61 2.46 11.76
N ASN A 114 -30.50 2.82 10.82
CA ASN A 114 -31.79 2.13 10.68
C ASN A 114 -31.58 0.73 10.12
N LEU A 115 -30.70 0.58 9.12
CA LEU A 115 -30.36 -0.73 8.57
C LEU A 115 -29.73 -1.64 9.64
N VAL A 116 -28.81 -1.10 10.46
CA VAL A 116 -28.24 -1.80 11.61
C VAL A 116 -29.34 -2.29 12.56
N SER A 117 -30.34 -1.45 12.85
CA SER A 117 -31.48 -1.83 13.68
C SER A 117 -32.33 -2.95 13.07
N GLU A 118 -32.59 -2.89 11.76
CA GLU A 118 -33.35 -3.92 11.04
C GLU A 118 -32.62 -5.26 11.05
N ILE A 119 -31.31 -5.28 10.81
CA ILE A 119 -30.49 -6.50 10.87
C ILE A 119 -30.53 -7.09 12.29
N GLY A 120 -30.40 -6.26 13.33
CA GLY A 120 -30.50 -6.72 14.71
C GLY A 120 -31.84 -7.38 15.04
N LYS A 121 -32.95 -6.88 14.48
CA LYS A 121 -34.28 -7.50 14.64
C LYS A 121 -34.40 -8.82 13.87
N ALA A 122 -33.88 -8.87 12.65
CA ALA A 122 -33.92 -10.06 11.81
C ALA A 122 -33.04 -11.19 12.36
N PHE A 123 -31.93 -10.85 13.02
CA PHE A 123 -30.95 -11.80 13.54
C PHE A 123 -30.57 -11.47 15.00
N PRO A 124 -31.44 -11.82 15.98
CA PRO A 124 -31.26 -11.43 17.38
C PRO A 124 -30.01 -11.98 18.07
N GLY A 125 -29.34 -12.97 17.48
CA GLY A 125 -28.11 -13.57 18.00
C GLY A 125 -26.82 -12.85 17.59
N ILE A 126 -26.88 -11.85 16.71
CA ILE A 126 -25.71 -11.09 16.28
C ILE A 126 -25.29 -10.12 17.40
N GLN A 127 -23.99 -10.13 17.71
CA GLN A 127 -23.35 -9.18 18.63
C GLN A 127 -22.37 -8.31 17.84
N ASN A 128 -22.14 -7.07 18.30
CA ASN A 128 -21.19 -6.11 17.73
C ASN A 128 -21.44 -5.79 16.25
N ILE A 129 -22.69 -5.43 15.92
CA ILE A 129 -23.06 -4.85 14.62
C ILE A 129 -22.91 -3.32 14.65
#